data_AF-A0A521YCL3-F1
#
_entry.id   AF-A0A521YCL3-F1
#
_cell.length_a   1.000
_cell.length_b   1.000
_cell.length_c   1.000
_cell.angle_alpha   90.00
_cell.angle_beta   90.00
_cell.angle_gamma   90.00
#
_symmetry.space_group_name_H-M   'P 1'
#
loop_
_entity.id
_entity.type
_entity.pdbx_description
1 polymer ?
#
loop_
_entity_poly.entity_id
_entity_poly.type
_entity_poly.pdbx_seq_one_letter_code
_entity_poly.pdbx_strand_id
1 'polypeptide(L)'
;MHREKIMVNKIRVSFFLPENLQQEVKEQMIKEGYDLKGKSRWITEAIERLFLIKTYPDLVKINDEMEGLGKLDSISIARKLKYRLDEAVINIRKAYPAIEGVQSRIVRTAIVQRLLRGDEFSY
;
A
#
# COMPACT_ATOMS: atom_id res chain seq x y z
N MET A 1 18.17 -14.90 -29.89
CA MET A 1 16.86 -14.69 -29.25
C MET A 1 17.03 -13.69 -28.11
N HIS A 2 16.94 -12.39 -28.38
CA HIS A 2 17.08 -11.35 -27.36
C HIS A 2 15.75 -11.19 -26.63
N ARG A 3 15.69 -11.56 -25.34
CA ARG A 3 14.57 -11.19 -24.48
C ARG A 3 14.70 -9.70 -24.18
N GLU A 4 13.91 -8.91 -24.88
CA GLU A 4 13.74 -7.49 -24.58
C GLU A 4 13.19 -7.38 -23.15
N LYS A 5 14.05 -7.00 -22.19
CA LYS A 5 13.61 -6.59 -20.86
C LYS A 5 12.72 -5.37 -21.08
N ILE A 6 11.40 -5.55 -21.08
CA ILE A 6 10.46 -4.45 -20.96
C ILE A 6 10.86 -3.72 -19.67
N MET A 7 11.53 -2.58 -19.80
CA MET A 7 11.90 -1.75 -18.66
C MET A 7 10.60 -1.20 -18.10
N VAL A 8 10.05 -1.90 -17.10
CA VAL A 8 8.92 -1.40 -16.31
C VAL A 8 9.44 -0.15 -15.63
N ASN A 9 9.06 1.01 -16.17
CA ASN A 9 9.44 2.30 -15.61
C ASN A 9 8.78 2.40 -14.22
N LYS A 10 9.61 2.27 -13.18
CA LYS A 10 9.16 2.30 -11.78
C LYS A 10 9.27 3.72 -11.24
N ILE A 11 8.25 4.13 -10.53
CA ILE A 11 8.14 5.45 -9.89
C ILE A 11 8.18 5.24 -8.37
N ARG A 12 8.98 6.05 -7.68
CA ARG A 12 9.03 6.07 -6.22
C ARG A 12 7.77 6.74 -5.69
N VAL A 13 7.13 6.09 -4.72
CA VAL A 13 6.00 6.61 -3.95
C VAL A 13 6.40 6.64 -2.50
N SER A 14 6.32 7.81 -1.88
CA SER A 14 6.59 7.99 -0.45
C SER A 14 5.29 8.09 0.33
N PHE A 15 5.26 7.54 1.53
CA PHE A 15 4.11 7.53 2.42
C PHE A 15 4.56 7.46 3.87
N PHE A 16 3.70 7.87 4.79
CA PHE A 16 3.96 7.74 6.22
C PHE A 16 3.39 6.42 6.74
N LEU A 17 4.21 5.69 7.50
CA LEU A 17 3.85 4.41 8.10
C LEU A 17 4.24 4.39 9.58
N PRO A 18 3.29 4.14 10.51
CA PRO A 18 3.58 3.95 11.93
C PRO A 18 4.59 2.82 12.16
N GLU A 19 5.38 2.93 13.23
CA GLU A 19 6.45 1.96 13.53
C GLU A 19 5.92 0.55 13.83
N ASN A 20 4.82 0.44 14.58
CA ASN A 20 4.15 -0.84 14.83
C ASN A 20 3.75 -1.52 13.51
N LEU A 21 3.17 -0.76 12.59
CA LEU A 21 2.76 -1.30 11.29
C LEU A 21 3.96 -1.68 10.41
N GLN A 22 5.11 -0.99 10.55
CA GLN A 22 6.34 -1.41 9.88
C GLN A 22 6.85 -2.77 10.36
N GLN A 23 6.77 -3.00 11.67
CA GLN A 23 7.15 -4.28 12.26
C GLN A 23 6.23 -5.41 11.79
N GLU A 24 4.91 -5.21 11.87
CA GLU A 24 3.92 -6.19 11.40
C GLU A 24 4.11 -6.54 9.92
N VAL A 25 4.35 -5.54 9.05
CA VAL A 25 4.66 -5.76 7.64
C VAL A 25 5.90 -6.64 7.48
N LYS A 26 6.98 -6.37 8.23
CA LYS A 26 8.22 -7.14 8.14
C LYS A 26 8.00 -8.59 8.55
N GLU A 27 7.29 -8.82 9.65
CA GLU A 27 6.99 -10.16 10.16
C GLU A 27 6.12 -10.94 9.18
N GLN A 28 5.04 -10.33 8.68
CA GLN A 28 4.13 -10.98 7.74
C GLN A 28 4.81 -11.26 6.39
N MET A 29 5.65 -10.35 5.90
CA MET A 29 6.44 -10.60 4.69
C MET A 29 7.31 -11.85 4.82
N ILE A 30 8.02 -12.00 5.94
CA ILE A 30 8.88 -13.17 6.19
C ILE A 30 8.04 -14.44 6.24
N LYS A 31 6.88 -14.42 6.93
CA LYS A 31 5.93 -15.54 6.97
C LYS A 31 5.44 -15.96 5.58
N GLU A 32 5.18 -14.99 4.70
CA GLU A 32 4.73 -15.23 3.32
C GLU A 32 5.89 -15.58 2.35
N GLY A 33 7.12 -15.75 2.85
CA GLY A 33 8.28 -16.15 2.06
C GLY A 33 8.93 -15.02 1.26
N TYR A 34 8.62 -13.76 1.57
CA TYR A 34 9.32 -12.61 0.99
C TYR A 34 10.64 -12.37 1.72
N ASP A 35 11.68 -12.04 0.96
CA ASP A 35 12.95 -11.61 1.52
C ASP A 35 12.88 -10.14 2.00
N LEU A 36 13.94 -9.68 2.66
CA LEU A 36 14.03 -8.30 3.16
C LEU A 36 13.97 -7.23 2.03
N LYS A 37 14.20 -7.62 0.76
CA LYS A 37 14.08 -6.74 -0.41
C LYS A 37 12.67 -6.77 -1.02
N GLY A 38 11.83 -7.71 -0.58
CA GLY A 38 10.47 -7.94 -1.07
C GLY A 38 9.46 -6.88 -0.67
N LYS A 39 9.79 -5.93 0.22
CA LYS A 39 8.84 -4.95 0.79
C LYS A 39 8.11 -4.16 -0.28
N SER A 40 8.85 -3.61 -1.23
CA SER A 40 8.26 -2.85 -2.33
C SER A 40 7.27 -3.70 -3.12
N ARG A 41 7.58 -4.98 -3.36
CA ARG A 41 6.70 -5.90 -4.08
C ARG A 41 5.46 -6.25 -3.25
N TRP A 42 5.65 -6.61 -1.98
CA TRP A 42 4.58 -6.97 -1.06
C TRP A 42 3.55 -5.84 -0.91
N ILE A 43 4.01 -4.61 -0.71
CA ILE A 43 3.10 -3.45 -0.60
C ILE A 43 2.46 -3.12 -1.95
N THR A 44 3.19 -3.26 -3.08
CA THR A 44 2.62 -3.05 -4.43
C THR A 44 1.42 -3.97 -4.65
N GLU A 45 1.59 -5.26 -4.38
CA GLU A 45 0.53 -6.27 -4.52
C GLU A 45 -0.63 -5.99 -3.54
N ALA A 46 -0.35 -5.48 -2.33
CA ALA A 46 -1.38 -5.06 -1.39
C ALA A 46 -2.24 -3.92 -1.96
N ILE A 47 -1.62 -2.90 -2.56
CA ILE A 47 -2.33 -1.78 -3.19
C ILE A 47 -3.17 -2.27 -4.38
N GLU A 48 -2.62 -3.17 -5.20
CA GLU A 48 -3.36 -3.76 -6.31
C GLU A 48 -4.59 -4.53 -5.83
N ARG A 49 -4.46 -5.32 -4.76
CA ARG A 49 -5.58 -6.04 -4.12
C ARG A 49 -6.61 -5.10 -3.53
N LEU A 50 -6.19 -4.02 -2.85
CA LEU A 50 -7.10 -3.00 -2.32
C LEU A 50 -8.00 -2.43 -3.42
N PHE A 51 -7.43 -2.11 -4.59
CA PHE A 51 -8.21 -1.56 -5.71
C PHE A 51 -9.13 -2.57 -6.40
N LEU A 52 -9.12 -3.84 -6.01
CA LEU A 52 -10.15 -4.82 -6.42
C LEU A 52 -11.41 -4.74 -5.53
N ILE A 53 -11.31 -4.12 -4.35
CA ILE A 53 -12.43 -3.96 -3.42
C ILE A 53 -13.24 -2.73 -3.85
N LYS A 54 -14.51 -2.92 -4.25
CA LYS A 54 -15.36 -1.81 -4.72
C LYS A 54 -15.52 -0.69 -3.69
N THR A 55 -15.60 -1.04 -2.40
CA THR A 55 -15.82 -0.13 -1.27
C THR A 55 -14.52 0.34 -0.61
N TYR A 56 -13.36 0.17 -1.27
CA TYR A 56 -12.09 0.63 -0.69
C TYR A 56 -12.05 2.12 -0.28
N PRO A 57 -12.76 3.07 -0.93
CA PRO A 57 -12.73 4.47 -0.49
C PRO A 57 -13.23 4.65 0.95
N ASP A 58 -14.20 3.83 1.38
CA ASP A 58 -14.74 3.87 2.74
C ASP A 58 -13.74 3.31 3.74
N LEU A 59 -13.01 2.27 3.35
CA LEU A 59 -11.89 1.71 4.15
C LEU A 59 -10.77 2.75 4.33
N VAL A 60 -10.50 3.55 3.30
CA VAL A 60 -9.51 4.63 3.37
C VAL A 60 -9.98 5.76 4.27
N LYS A 61 -11.28 6.09 4.23
CA LYS A 61 -11.88 7.11 5.10
C LYS A 61 -11.72 6.77 6.58
N ILE A 62 -12.00 5.53 6.96
CA ILE A 62 -11.92 5.09 8.37
C ILE A 62 -10.48 4.84 8.83
N ASN A 63 -9.52 4.71 7.91
CA ASN A 63 -8.09 4.60 8.24
C ASN A 63 -7.52 6.00 8.56
N ASP A 64 -8.12 6.64 9.55
CA ASP A 64 -7.57 7.84 10.17
C ASP A 64 -6.45 7.46 11.14
N GLU A 65 -5.49 8.38 11.28
CA GLU A 65 -4.33 8.35 12.16
C GLU A 65 -4.28 7.18 13.14
N MET A 66 -3.63 6.09 12.72
CA MET A 66 -3.09 5.12 13.66
C MET A 66 -2.13 5.88 14.57
N GLU A 67 -2.44 5.93 15.87
CA GLU A 67 -1.66 6.65 16.88
C GLU A 67 -0.17 6.26 16.78
N GLY A 68 0.69 7.26 16.65
CA GLY A 68 2.14 7.08 16.58
C GLY A 68 2.84 8.04 15.62
N LEU A 69 4.14 8.27 15.86
CA LEU A 69 4.98 9.06 14.97
C LEU A 69 5.19 8.29 13.66
N GLY A 70 4.42 8.63 12.63
CA GLY A 70 4.60 8.07 11.30
C GLY A 70 6.01 8.35 10.79
N LYS A 71 6.75 7.30 10.41
CA LYS A 71 8.04 7.45 9.71
C LYS A 71 7.79 7.49 8.20
N LEU A 72 8.55 8.33 7.51
CA LEU A 72 8.52 8.40 6.05
C LEU A 72 9.16 7.12 5.48
N ASP A 73 8.41 6.40 4.65
CA ASP A 73 8.87 5.23 3.92
C ASP A 73 8.59 5.41 2.41
N SER A 74 9.16 4.54 1.58
CA SER A 74 8.91 4.58 0.14
C SER A 74 8.98 3.21 -0.53
N ILE A 75 8.21 3.07 -1.61
CA ILE A 75 8.19 1.90 -2.49
C ILE A 75 8.35 2.33 -3.95
N SER A 76 8.79 1.40 -4.80
CA SER A 76 8.91 1.59 -6.24
C SER A 76 7.82 0.80 -6.97
N ILE A 77 6.86 1.49 -7.56
CA ILE A 77 5.71 0.89 -8.25
C ILE A 77 5.74 1.15 -9.75
N ALA A 78 5.08 0.31 -10.55
CA ALA A 78 4.95 0.55 -11.98
C ALA A 78 4.16 1.85 -12.26
N ARG A 79 4.54 2.58 -13.31
CA ARG A 79 3.85 3.82 -13.73
C ARG A 79 2.33 3.69 -13.83
N LYS A 80 1.82 2.57 -14.35
CA LYS A 80 0.38 2.29 -14.45
C LYS A 80 -0.31 2.27 -13.08
N LEU A 81 0.32 1.65 -12.07
CA LEU A 81 -0.21 1.63 -10.72
C LEU A 81 -0.14 3.01 -10.07
N LYS A 82 0.93 3.78 -10.33
CA LYS A 82 1.03 5.17 -9.87
C LYS A 82 -0.11 6.04 -10.40
N TYR A 83 -0.43 5.93 -11.69
CA TYR A 83 -1.56 6.66 -12.27
C TYR A 83 -2.88 6.31 -11.57
N ARG A 84 -3.14 5.01 -11.33
CA ARG A 84 -4.33 4.57 -10.58
C ARG A 84 -4.35 5.10 -9.14
N LEU A 85 -3.20 5.16 -8.49
CA LEU A 85 -3.07 5.71 -7.14
C LEU A 85 -3.38 7.21 -7.13
N ASP A 86 -2.91 7.97 -8.13
CA ASP A 86 -3.18 9.40 -8.26
C ASP A 86 -4.67 9.68 -8.50
N GLU A 87 -5.30 8.92 -9.40
CA GLU A 87 -6.75 8.97 -9.62
C GLU A 87 -7.53 8.64 -8.35
N ALA A 88 -7.10 7.61 -7.60
CA ALA A 88 -7.71 7.26 -6.31
C ALA A 88 -7.59 8.40 -5.29
N VAL A 89 -6.42 9.06 -5.20
CA VAL A 89 -6.23 10.24 -4.34
C VAL A 89 -7.20 11.35 -4.70
N ILE A 90 -7.35 11.66 -5.99
CA ILE A 90 -8.28 12.70 -6.46
C ILE A 90 -9.73 12.34 -6.11
N ASN A 91 -10.13 11.10 -6.38
CA ASN A 91 -11.51 10.65 -6.16
C ASN A 91 -11.87 10.61 -4.67
N ILE A 92 -10.95 10.15 -3.82
CA ILE A 92 -11.15 10.15 -2.36
C ILE A 92 -11.24 11.57 -1.82
N ARG A 93 -10.40 12.51 -2.29
CA ARG A 93 -10.50 13.92 -1.89
C ARG A 93 -11.81 14.56 -2.32
N LYS A 94 -12.35 14.21 -3.49
CA LYS A 94 -13.66 14.69 -3.94
C LYS A 94 -14.79 14.15 -3.06
N ALA A 95 -14.73 12.86 -2.70
CA ALA A 95 -15.75 12.23 -1.86
C ALA A 95 -15.66 12.68 -0.39
N TYR A 96 -14.45 12.91 0.11
CA TYR A 96 -14.16 13.23 1.51
C TYR A 96 -13.21 14.44 1.61
N PRO A 97 -13.68 15.67 1.40
CA PRO A 97 -12.81 16.86 1.28
C PRO A 97 -11.94 17.17 2.52
N ALA A 98 -12.39 16.77 3.70
CA ALA A 98 -11.67 17.01 4.96
C ALA A 98 -10.51 16.02 5.20
N ILE A 99 -10.34 15.00 4.35
CA ILE A 99 -9.34 13.96 4.58
C ILE A 99 -7.94 14.38 4.11
N GLU A 100 -6.99 14.42 5.04
CA GLU A 100 -5.60 14.74 4.75
C GLU A 100 -4.75 13.49 4.53
N GLY A 101 -3.56 13.65 3.93
CA GLY A 101 -2.59 12.56 3.79
C GLY A 101 -3.09 11.37 2.95
N VAL A 102 -4.01 11.59 2.01
CA VAL A 102 -4.77 10.54 1.29
C VAL A 102 -3.89 9.44 0.69
N GLN A 103 -2.76 9.78 0.06
CA GLN A 103 -1.85 8.76 -0.49
C GLN A 103 -1.33 7.81 0.61
N SER A 104 -0.90 8.37 1.75
CA SER A 104 -0.47 7.57 2.89
C SER A 104 -1.62 6.73 3.44
N ARG A 105 -2.82 7.28 3.54
CA ARG A 105 -4.01 6.51 3.98
C ARG A 105 -4.33 5.35 3.03
N ILE A 106 -4.27 5.54 1.72
CA ILE A 106 -4.48 4.46 0.74
C ILE A 106 -3.45 3.35 0.95
N VAL A 107 -2.17 3.70 1.07
CA VAL A 107 -1.10 2.71 1.26
C VAL A 107 -1.24 1.98 2.59
N ARG A 108 -1.51 2.71 3.69
CA ARG A 108 -1.77 2.10 5.01
C ARG A 108 -2.99 1.19 5.00
N THR A 109 -4.08 1.63 4.37
CA THR A 109 -5.29 0.81 4.21
C THR A 109 -4.99 -0.47 3.46
N ALA A 110 -4.20 -0.40 2.38
CA ALA A 110 -3.80 -1.59 1.62
C ALA A 110 -2.99 -2.57 2.47
N ILE A 111 -2.04 -2.05 3.26
CA ILE A 111 -1.22 -2.82 4.18
C ILE A 111 -2.11 -3.50 5.23
N VAL A 112 -2.94 -2.75 5.95
CA VAL A 112 -3.82 -3.26 7.00
C VAL A 112 -4.78 -4.31 6.45
N GLN A 113 -5.38 -4.05 5.28
CA GLN A 113 -6.27 -5.03 4.62
C GLN A 113 -5.55 -6.32 4.22
N ARG A 114 -4.25 -6.27 3.89
CA ARG A 114 -3.47 -7.48 3.62
C ARG A 114 -3.09 -8.21 4.90
N LEU A 115 -2.70 -7.51 5.96
CA LEU A 115 -2.37 -8.09 7.26
C LEU A 115 -3.57 -8.83 7.86
N LEU A 116 -4.74 -8.19 7.90
CA LEU A 116 -5.98 -8.79 8.41
C LEU A 116 -6.40 -10.08 7.68
N ARG A 117 -6.05 -10.22 6.39
CA ARG A 117 -6.34 -11.42 5.59
C ARG A 117 -5.23 -12.47 5.67
N GLY A 118 -4.03 -12.09 6.09
CA GLY A 118 -2.93 -13.01 6.34
C GLY A 118 -3.15 -13.87 7.58
N ASP A 119 -3.86 -13.32 8.57
CA ASP A 119 -4.21 -14.03 9.80
C ASP A 119 -5.25 -15.15 9.58
N GLU A 120 -6.12 -15.03 8.57
CA GLU A 120 -7.18 -16.02 8.28
C GLU A 120 -6.66 -17.39 7.79
N PHE A 121 -5.36 -17.52 7.47
CA PHE A 121 -4.76 -18.78 6.99
C PHE A 121 -3.75 -19.41 7.95
N SER A 122 -3.74 -18.99 9.22
CA SER A 122 -2.90 -19.58 10.27
C SER A 122 -3.70 -20.59 11.11
N TYR A 123 -3.91 -21.81 10.59
CA TYR A 123 -4.35 -22.98 11.36
C TYR A 123 -3.56 -24.22 10.95
#